data_AF-Q75XV8-F1
#
_entry.id   AF-Q75XV8-F1
#
_cell.length_a   1.000
_cell.length_b   1.000
_cell.length_c   1.000
_cell.angle_alpha   90.00
_cell.angle_beta   90.00
_cell.angle_gamma   90.00
#
_symmetry.space_group_name_H-M   'P 1'
#
loop_
_entity.id
_entity.type
_entity.pdbx_description
1 polymer ?
#
loop_
_entity_poly.entity_id
_entity_poly.type
_entity_poly.pdbx_seq_one_letter_code
_entity_poly.pdbx_strand_id
1 'polypeptide(L)'
;VFLAAFPTECSSHRAANPSGHTKAGVHSIGVCNGVIGNNLPAPSDVVKLYKSKGINAMRIYAPESNVLKALSGTGIGVLMDVGNGVLPSLANDPSAAAAWVKANVQPYPGVSFRYIA
;
A
#
# COMPACT_ATOMS: atom_id res chain seq x y z
N VAL A 1 -13.77 -7.68 7.96
CA VAL A 1 -12.88 -7.29 6.85
C VAL A 1 -13.66 -6.37 5.93
N PHE A 2 -13.40 -5.06 5.97
CA PHE A 2 -14.01 -4.12 5.02
C PHE A 2 -13.15 -4.15 3.74
N LEU A 3 -13.57 -4.92 2.74
CA LEU A 3 -12.94 -4.92 1.42
C LEU A 3 -13.48 -3.73 0.63
N ALA A 4 -12.72 -2.64 0.57
CA ALA A 4 -12.96 -1.57 -0.38
C ALA A 4 -11.93 -1.66 -1.51
N ALA A 5 -12.44 -1.67 -2.74
CA ALA A 5 -11.67 -1.62 -3.97
C ALA A 5 -11.19 -0.18 -4.20
N PHE A 6 -9.88 0.02 -4.40
CA PHE A 6 -9.31 1.32 -4.78
C PHE A 6 -8.63 1.23 -6.14
N PRO A 7 -8.86 2.19 -7.05
CA PRO A 7 -8.09 2.30 -8.28
C PRO A 7 -6.63 2.65 -7.94
N THR A 8 -5.68 1.96 -8.57
CA THR A 8 -4.23 2.12 -8.33
C THR A 8 -3.59 3.25 -9.16
N GLU A 9 -4.36 3.99 -9.95
CA GLU A 9 -3.84 4.96 -10.90
C GLU A 9 -3.53 6.33 -10.28
N CYS A 10 -2.24 6.63 -10.19
CA CYS A 10 -1.70 7.98 -10.19
C CYS A 10 -0.45 7.96 -11.10
N SER A 11 -0.62 8.07 -12.41
CA SER A 11 0.51 8.12 -13.37
C SER A 11 0.47 9.42 -14.18
N SER A 12 1.32 10.35 -13.74
CA SER A 12 2.16 11.27 -14.52
C SER A 12 1.51 12.03 -15.69
N HIS A 13 1.37 13.35 -15.51
CA HIS A 13 1.25 14.33 -16.60
C HIS A 13 2.46 14.19 -17.54
N ARG A 14 2.30 13.45 -18.64
CA ARG A 14 3.12 13.67 -19.84
C ARG A 14 2.30 14.50 -20.81
N ALA A 15 2.67 15.78 -20.95
CA ALA A 15 2.10 16.68 -21.94
C ALA A 15 2.38 16.15 -23.36
N ALA A 16 1.33 15.79 -24.09
CA ALA A 16 1.25 15.88 -25.55
C ALA A 16 -0.23 15.90 -25.99
N ASN A 17 -0.56 16.88 -26.83
CA ASN A 17 -1.87 17.26 -27.38
C ASN A 17 -2.40 16.25 -28.45
N PRO A 18 -3.56 16.43 -29.10
CA PRO A 18 -4.88 15.92 -28.74
C PRO A 18 -5.53 15.09 -29.87
N SER A 19 -5.65 13.76 -29.78
CA SER A 19 -6.67 12.99 -30.53
C SER A 19 -6.48 11.50 -30.28
N GLY A 20 -7.28 10.97 -29.37
CA GLY A 20 -7.28 9.53 -29.10
C GLY A 20 -7.74 9.28 -27.69
N HIS A 21 -9.04 9.00 -27.53
CA HIS A 21 -9.57 8.47 -26.29
C HIS A 21 -9.01 7.05 -26.08
N THR A 22 -7.77 6.94 -25.59
CA THR A 22 -7.33 5.73 -24.91
C THR A 22 -8.00 5.73 -23.53
N LYS A 23 -9.10 4.98 -23.45
CA LYS A 23 -9.73 4.60 -22.20
C LYS A 23 -8.64 3.99 -21.32
N ALA A 24 -8.19 4.72 -20.30
CA ALA A 24 -7.33 4.18 -19.26
C ALA A 24 -8.07 2.97 -18.67
N GLY A 25 -7.64 1.78 -19.04
CA GLY A 25 -8.14 0.56 -18.44
C GLY A 25 -7.61 0.57 -17.02
N VAL A 26 -8.49 0.40 -16.03
CA VAL A 26 -8.09 0.24 -14.62
C VAL A 26 -7.10 -0.92 -14.55
N HIS A 27 -5.79 -0.62 -14.51
CA HIS A 27 -4.74 -1.63 -14.62
C HIS A 27 -4.58 -2.47 -13.34
N SER A 28 -5.28 -2.12 -12.26
CA SER A 28 -5.64 -3.05 -11.20
C SER A 28 -6.58 -2.46 -10.15
N ILE A 29 -7.33 -3.35 -9.49
CA ILE A 29 -8.11 -3.06 -8.29
C ILE A 29 -7.25 -3.44 -7.07
N GLY A 30 -6.94 -2.48 -6.20
CA GLY A 30 -6.32 -2.74 -4.90
C GLY A 30 -7.36 -2.98 -3.82
N VAL A 31 -7.06 -3.80 -2.81
CA VAL A 31 -7.96 -4.07 -1.69
C VAL A 31 -7.37 -3.53 -0.39
N CYS A 32 -8.22 -2.93 0.46
CA CYS A 32 -7.82 -2.54 1.81
C CYS A 32 -7.74 -3.75 2.75
N ASN A 33 -6.60 -3.90 3.41
CA ASN A 33 -6.39 -4.89 4.45
C ASN A 33 -6.53 -4.22 5.83
N GLY A 34 -7.76 -4.13 6.33
CA GLY A 34 -8.02 -3.68 7.69
C GLY A 34 -7.65 -4.76 8.71
N VAL A 35 -6.66 -4.48 9.57
CA VAL A 35 -6.19 -5.38 10.64
C VAL A 35 -7.01 -5.31 11.94
N ILE A 36 -8.08 -4.51 11.97
CA ILE A 36 -9.01 -4.44 13.10
C ILE A 36 -10.07 -5.55 12.93
N GLY A 37 -9.83 -6.69 13.56
CA GLY A 37 -10.75 -7.82 13.60
C GLY A 37 -10.23 -8.95 14.48
N ASN A 38 -11.12 -9.54 15.27
CA ASN A 38 -10.85 -10.59 16.25
C ASN A 38 -10.71 -12.00 15.65
N ASN A 39 -10.95 -12.18 14.34
CA ASN A 39 -10.89 -13.47 13.62
C ASN A 39 -10.24 -13.32 12.23
N LEU A 40 -9.15 -12.56 12.12
CA LEU A 40 -8.50 -12.35 10.83
C LEU A 40 -7.62 -13.56 10.45
N PRO A 41 -7.61 -13.97 9.17
CA PRO A 41 -6.66 -14.96 8.68
C PRO A 41 -5.22 -14.49 8.91
N ALA A 42 -4.28 -15.43 9.02
CA ALA A 42 -2.87 -15.08 9.10
C ALA A 42 -2.47 -14.20 7.88
N PRO A 43 -1.58 -13.21 8.03
CA PRO A 43 -1.18 -12.33 6.94
C PRO A 43 -0.68 -13.06 5.68
N SER A 44 -0.06 -14.22 5.85
CA SER A 44 0.36 -15.11 4.77
C SER A 44 -0.82 -15.65 3.96
N ASP A 45 -1.94 -15.97 4.59
CA ASP A 45 -3.15 -16.46 3.92
C ASP A 45 -3.88 -15.34 3.19
N VAL A 46 -3.85 -14.12 3.75
CA VAL A 46 -4.32 -12.92 3.05
C VAL A 46 -3.49 -12.69 1.78
N VAL A 47 -2.16 -12.80 1.84
CA VAL A 47 -1.29 -12.69 0.65
C VAL A 47 -1.59 -13.78 -0.38
N LYS A 48 -1.80 -15.03 0.04
CA LYS A 48 -2.21 -16.11 -0.88
C LYS A 48 -3.55 -15.82 -1.55
N LEU A 49 -4.51 -15.27 -0.80
CA LEU A 49 -5.80 -14.87 -1.35
C LEU A 49 -5.66 -13.76 -2.40
N TYR A 50 -4.80 -12.77 -2.16
CA TYR A 50 -4.54 -11.71 -3.14
C TYR A 50 -3.96 -12.28 -4.42
N LYS A 51 -2.96 -13.17 -4.31
CA LYS A 51 -2.40 -13.87 -5.47
C LYS A 51 -3.42 -14.73 -6.21
N SER A 52 -4.25 -15.50 -5.50
CA SER A 52 -5.26 -16.37 -6.13
C SER A 52 -6.38 -15.60 -6.81
N LYS A 53 -6.63 -14.35 -6.39
CA LYS A 53 -7.61 -13.45 -7.00
C LYS A 53 -7.02 -12.48 -8.02
N GLY A 54 -5.71 -12.53 -8.28
CA GLY A 54 -5.04 -11.62 -9.21
C GLY A 54 -4.99 -10.17 -8.72
N ILE A 55 -5.13 -9.94 -7.41
CA ILE A 55 -5.06 -8.62 -6.79
C ILE A 55 -3.59 -8.28 -6.57
N ASN A 56 -3.11 -7.21 -7.19
CA ASN A 56 -1.70 -6.83 -7.18
C ASN A 56 -1.40 -5.60 -6.31
N ALA A 57 -2.38 -5.05 -5.60
CA ALA A 57 -2.21 -3.90 -4.72
C ALA A 57 -2.96 -4.07 -3.39
N MET A 58 -2.30 -3.69 -2.30
CA MET A 58 -2.82 -3.76 -0.93
C MET A 58 -2.63 -2.40 -0.25
N ARG A 59 -3.69 -1.91 0.41
CA ARG A 59 -3.58 -0.77 1.34
C ARG A 59 -3.56 -1.26 2.79
N ILE A 60 -2.63 -0.76 3.57
CA ILE A 60 -2.56 -0.94 5.03
C ILE A 60 -2.63 0.43 5.70
N TYR A 61 -3.33 0.52 6.83
CA TYR A 61 -3.64 1.80 7.50
C TYR A 61 -2.61 2.23 8.55
N ALA A 62 -1.63 1.37 8.81
CA ALA A 62 -0.48 1.64 9.68
C ALA A 62 0.63 0.64 9.35
N PRO A 63 1.89 0.92 9.75
CA PRO A 63 2.97 -0.04 9.66
C PRO A 63 2.69 -1.30 10.49
N GLU A 64 2.58 -2.44 9.81
CA GLU A 64 2.29 -3.73 10.44
C GLU A 64 3.36 -4.77 10.08
N SER A 65 4.28 -5.02 11.00
CA SER A 65 5.48 -5.84 10.73
C SER A 65 5.17 -7.24 10.19
N ASN A 66 4.12 -7.90 10.69
CA ASN A 66 3.70 -9.23 10.25
C ASN A 66 3.17 -9.21 8.81
N VAL A 67 2.47 -8.14 8.42
CA VAL A 67 1.94 -7.95 7.07
C VAL A 67 3.07 -7.63 6.10
N LEU A 68 3.98 -6.72 6.48
CA LEU A 68 5.13 -6.34 5.66
C LEU A 68 6.08 -7.53 5.42
N LYS A 69 6.33 -8.37 6.43
CA LYS A 69 7.08 -9.62 6.26
C LYS A 69 6.41 -10.57 5.27
N ALA A 70 5.10 -10.73 5.36
CA ALA A 70 4.35 -11.61 4.46
C ALA A 70 4.31 -11.10 3.01
N LEU A 71 4.40 -9.78 2.81
CA LEU A 71 4.41 -9.14 1.48
C LEU A 71 5.79 -9.16 0.81
N SER A 72 6.86 -9.42 1.55
CA SER A 72 8.22 -9.47 1.02
C SER A 72 8.35 -10.50 -0.11
N GLY A 73 8.85 -10.07 -1.27
CA GLY A 73 9.06 -10.93 -2.44
C GLY A 73 7.77 -11.35 -3.17
N THR A 74 6.61 -10.78 -2.81
CA THR A 74 5.33 -11.15 -3.43
C THR A 74 5.02 -10.37 -4.71
N GLY A 75 5.63 -9.20 -4.88
CA GLY A 75 5.34 -8.25 -5.97
C GLY A 75 4.04 -7.45 -5.81
N ILE A 76 3.28 -7.68 -4.73
CA ILE A 76 2.06 -6.91 -4.43
C ILE A 76 2.48 -5.49 -4.02
N GLY A 77 1.96 -4.49 -4.72
CA GLY A 77 2.18 -3.08 -4.43
C GLY A 77 1.51 -2.67 -3.12
N VAL A 78 2.24 -1.94 -2.27
CA VAL A 78 1.74 -1.53 -0.95
C VAL A 78 1.51 -0.03 -0.91
N LEU A 79 0.27 0.36 -0.59
CA LEU A 79 -0.08 1.68 -0.09
C LEU A 79 -0.06 1.60 1.44
N MET A 80 0.81 2.36 2.11
CA MET A 80 0.89 2.32 3.57
C MET A 80 0.61 3.69 4.17
N ASP A 81 -0.43 3.79 4.98
CA ASP A 81 -0.69 5.02 5.73
C ASP A 81 0.27 5.11 6.94
N VAL A 82 0.64 6.33 7.35
CA VAL A 82 1.58 6.56 8.47
C VAL A 82 1.03 6.20 9.85
N GLY A 83 -0.28 5.96 9.93
CA GLY A 83 -1.02 5.71 11.16
C GLY A 83 -1.58 6.98 11.78
N ASN A 84 -2.72 6.84 12.47
CA ASN A 84 -3.40 7.94 13.13
C ASN A 84 -2.53 8.54 14.25
N GLY A 85 -2.46 9.87 14.33
CA GLY A 85 -1.75 10.59 15.39
C GLY A 85 -0.27 10.88 15.12
N VAL A 86 0.33 10.28 14.08
CA VAL A 86 1.75 10.50 13.73
C VAL A 86 1.92 11.69 12.77
N LEU A 87 0.88 12.01 12.00
CA LEU A 87 0.88 13.09 10.99
C LEU A 87 1.36 14.46 11.52
N PRO A 88 0.92 14.96 12.69
CA PRO A 88 1.40 16.25 13.18
C PRO A 88 2.90 16.25 13.49
N SER A 89 3.45 15.14 13.98
CA SER A 89 4.89 15.03 14.26
C SER A 89 5.70 15.03 12.94
N LEU A 90 5.25 14.23 11.98
CA LEU A 90 5.88 14.14 10.65
C LEU A 90 5.82 15.46 9.87
N ALA A 91 4.72 16.21 10.02
CA ALA A 91 4.52 17.49 9.33
C ALA A 91 5.41 18.61 9.89
N ASN A 92 5.71 18.57 11.20
CA ASN A 92 6.42 19.65 11.88
C ASN A 92 7.93 19.38 12.05
N ASP A 93 8.38 18.13 11.92
CA ASP A 93 9.78 17.73 12.14
C ASP A 93 10.29 16.78 11.05
N PRO A 94 11.17 17.25 10.14
CA PRO A 94 11.81 16.40 9.14
C PRO A 94 12.63 15.24 9.71
N SER A 95 13.18 15.40 10.93
CA SER A 95 13.95 14.35 11.58
C SER A 95 13.05 13.22 12.08
N ALA A 96 11.84 13.55 12.55
CA ALA A 96 10.80 12.56 12.85
C ALA A 96 10.38 11.77 11.61
N ALA A 97 10.28 12.43 10.44
CA ALA A 97 10.00 11.75 9.17
C ALA A 97 11.11 10.79 8.76
N ALA A 98 12.37 11.20 8.85
CA ALA A 98 13.52 10.34 8.56
C ALA A 98 13.56 9.12 9.50
N ALA A 99 13.32 9.34 10.80
CA ALA A 99 13.27 8.27 11.80
C ALA A 99 12.13 7.28 11.52
N TRP A 100 10.96 7.79 11.13
CA TRP A 100 9.81 6.96 10.80
C TRP A 100 10.07 6.06 9.58
N VAL A 101 10.66 6.60 8.51
CA VAL A 101 11.03 5.81 7.32
C VAL A 101 12.07 4.74 7.67
N LYS A 102 13.07 5.09 8.48
CA LYS A 102 14.09 4.15 8.97
C LYS A 102 13.50 3.01 9.79
N ALA A 103 12.45 3.28 10.57
CA ALA A 103 11.78 2.28 11.39
C ALA A 103 10.78 1.41 10.62
N ASN A 104 10.05 1.98 9.66
CA ASN A 104 8.87 1.33 9.07
C ASN A 104 9.02 0.88 7.62
N VAL A 105 9.99 1.42 6.88
CA VAL A 105 10.19 1.12 5.46
C VAL A 105 11.51 0.39 5.22
N GLN A 106 12.62 0.95 5.71
CA GLN A 106 13.97 0.39 5.48
C GLN A 106 14.16 -1.08 5.93
N PRO A 107 13.51 -1.58 7.00
CA PRO A 107 13.65 -2.98 7.39
C PRO A 107 13.02 -3.99 6.40
N TYR A 108 12.28 -3.53 5.40
CA TYR A 108 11.50 -4.37 4.50
C TYR A 108 11.86 -4.16 3.02
N PRO A 109 13.12 -4.42 2.60
CA PRO A 109 13.59 -4.16 1.23
C PRO A 109 12.90 -5.02 0.17
N GLY A 110 12.32 -6.16 0.54
CA GLY A 110 11.59 -7.03 -0.37
C GLY A 110 10.12 -6.63 -0.60
N VAL A 111 9.63 -5.60 0.09
CA VAL A 111 8.26 -5.11 -0.06
C VAL A 111 8.19 -4.06 -1.18
N SER A 112 7.21 -4.19 -2.07
CA SER A 112 6.99 -3.23 -3.16
C SER A 112 6.15 -2.04 -2.69
N PHE A 113 6.73 -1.14 -1.89
CA PHE A 113 6.07 0.10 -1.51
C PHE A 113 5.81 0.98 -2.73
N ARG A 114 4.55 1.42 -2.90
CA ARG A 114 4.12 2.32 -3.98
C ARG A 114 3.90 3.73 -3.47
N TYR A 115 3.24 3.86 -2.32
CA TYR A 115 2.92 5.15 -1.71
C TYR A 115 2.92 5.05 -0.19
N ILE A 116 3.36 6.13 0.46
CA ILE A 116 3.20 6.38 1.89
C ILE A 116 2.22 7.56 2.03
N ALA A 117 1.17 7.41 2.83
CA ALA A 117 0.05 8.36 2.93
C ALA A 117 -0.19 8.85 4.36
#